data_AF-A0AAE5NGR9-F1
#
_entry.id   AF-A0AAE5NGR9-F1
#
_cell.length_a   1.000
_cell.length_b   1.000
_cell.length_c   1.000
_cell.angle_alpha   90.00
_cell.angle_beta   90.00
_cell.angle_gamma   90.00
#
_symmetry.space_group_name_H-M   'P 1'
#
loop_
_entity.id
_entity.type
_entity.pdbx_description
1 polymer ?
#
loop_
_entity_poly.entity_id
_entity_poly.type
_entity_poly.pdbx_seq_one_letter_code
_entity_poly.pdbx_strand_id
1 'polypeptide(L)' 'MKNEKLPLDPIALSLGPIEIHWYGLIIAAAVLIGLLLAMKESEKRGLNKEIFMDLILYAVPISIVSAR' A
#
# COMPACT_ATOMS: atom_id res chain seq x y z
N MET A 1 11.27 -11.41 -36.63
CA MET A 1 11.08 -11.75 -35.21
C MET A 1 12.01 -10.89 -34.36
N LYS A 2 11.69 -9.60 -34.19
CA LYS A 2 12.42 -8.68 -33.30
C LYS A 2 11.62 -8.61 -32.00
N ASN A 3 12.17 -9.19 -30.95
CA ASN A 3 11.61 -9.06 -29.60
C ASN A 3 12.00 -7.67 -29.09
N GLU A 4 11.15 -6.69 -29.36
CA GLU A 4 11.25 -5.35 -28.81
C GLU A 4 10.82 -5.42 -27.33
N LYS A 5 11.79 -5.69 -26.45
CA LYS A 5 11.62 -5.43 -25.02
C LYS A 5 11.46 -3.92 -24.89
N LEU A 6 10.22 -3.45 -24.84
CA LEU A 6 9.89 -2.09 -24.42
C LEU A 6 10.63 -1.86 -23.09
N PRO A 7 11.60 -0.92 -23.01
CA PRO A 7 12.14 -0.54 -21.72
C PRO A 7 10.96 0.09 -20.97
N LEU A 8 10.38 -0.66 -20.03
CA LEU A 8 9.34 -0.12 -19.17
C LEU A 8 10.00 0.99 -18.36
N ASP A 9 9.71 2.24 -18.72
CA ASP A 9 10.20 3.39 -17.98
C ASP A 9 9.72 3.25 -16.53
N PRO A 10 10.65 3.13 -15.56
CA PRO A 10 10.29 2.87 -14.16
C PRO A 10 9.63 4.09 -13.51
N ILE A 11 9.65 5.24 -14.19
CA ILE A 11 9.16 6.53 -13.74
C ILE A 11 7.74 6.72 -14.31
N ALA A 12 6.74 6.74 -13.43
CA ALA A 12 5.35 6.95 -13.79
C ALA A 12 5.04 8.44 -14.01
N LEU A 13 5.61 9.31 -13.16
CA LEU A 13 5.41 10.76 -13.19
C LEU A 13 6.70 11.45 -12.78
N SER A 14 7.17 12.40 -13.58
CA SER A 14 8.31 13.27 -13.24
C SER A 14 7.79 14.70 -13.02
N LEU A 15 7.82 15.15 -11.77
CA LEU A 15 7.50 16.51 -11.37
C LEU A 15 8.80 17.23 -11.03
N GLY A 16 9.53 17.65 -12.07
CA GLY A 16 10.81 18.36 -11.94
C GLY A 16 11.86 17.52 -11.20
N PRO A 17 12.23 17.86 -9.94
CA PRO A 17 13.22 17.11 -9.16
C PRO A 17 12.66 15.83 -8.49
N ILE A 18 11.33 15.59 -8.53
CA ILE A 18 10.71 14.44 -7.89
C ILE A 18 10.26 13.44 -8.96
N GLU A 19 10.91 12.29 -8.98
CA GLU A 19 10.55 11.16 -9.83
C GLU A 19 9.69 10.17 -9.04
N ILE A 20 8.44 10.02 -9.46
CA ILE A 20 7.50 9.04 -8.88
C ILE A 20 7.59 7.77 -9.71
N HIS A 21 8.11 6.72 -9.09
CA HIS A 21 8.19 5.42 -9.72
C HIS A 21 6.86 4.66 -9.69
N TRP A 22 6.66 3.73 -10.63
CA TRP A 22 5.49 2.86 -10.67
C TRP A 22 5.28 2.06 -9.38
N TYR A 23 6.36 1.58 -8.75
CA TYR A 23 6.24 0.88 -7.47
C TYR A 23 5.75 1.81 -6.35
N GLY A 24 6.16 3.08 -6.34
CA GLY A 24 5.71 4.06 -5.37
C GLY A 24 4.22 4.38 -5.53
N LEU A 25 3.76 4.49 -6.78
CA LEU A 25 2.34 4.71 -7.10
C LEU A 25 1.48 3.52 -6.65
N ILE A 26 1.92 2.29 -6.89
CA ILE A 26 1.22 1.06 -6.48
C ILE A 26 1.15 0.96 -4.95
N ILE A 27 2.26 1.24 -4.24
CA ILE A 27 2.30 1.24 -2.77
C ILE A 27 1.36 2.31 -2.21
N ALA A 28 1.41 3.54 -2.75
CA ALA A 28 0.53 4.62 -2.31
C ALA A 28 -0.95 4.24 -2.49
N ALA A 29 -1.31 3.68 -3.65
CA ALA A 29 -2.66 3.20 -3.91
C ALA A 29 -3.09 2.08 -2.94
N ALA A 30 -2.22 1.10 -2.68
CA ALA A 30 -2.49 0.01 -1.75
C ALA A 30 -2.73 0.51 -0.32
N VAL A 31 -1.91 1.45 0.16
CA VAL A 31 -2.06 2.06 1.48
C VAL A 31 -3.37 2.83 1.57
N LEU A 32 -3.71 3.62 0.55
CA LEU A 32 -4.92 4.43 0.52
C LEU A 32 -6.18 3.54 0.54
N ILE A 33 -6.18 2.47 -0.27
CA ILE A 33 -7.26 1.48 -0.27
C ILE A 33 -7.36 0.75 1.08
N GLY A 34 -6.24 0.35 1.66
CA GLY A 34 -6.19 -0.30 2.97
C GLY A 34 -6.73 0.59 4.09
N LEU A 35 -6.40 1.88 4.06
CA LEU A 35 -6.90 2.87 5.01
C LEU A 35 -8.41 3.08 4.85
N LEU A 36 -8.91 3.21 3.62
CA LEU A 36 -10.34 3.36 3.34
C LEU A 36 -11.13 2.12 3.79
N LEU A 37 -10.59 0.92 3.56
CA LEU A 37 -11.16 -0.33 4.07
C LEU A 37 -11.16 -0.35 5.60
N ALA A 38 -10.06 0.03 6.25
CA ALA A 38 -9.99 0.08 7.71
C ALA A 38 -10.99 1.08 8.31
N MET A 39 -11.14 2.26 7.71
CA MET A 39 -12.11 3.27 8.13
C MET A 39 -13.55 2.77 7.94
N LYS A 40 -13.85 2.18 6.78
CA LYS A 40 -15.18 1.65 6.48
C LYS A 40 -15.53 0.45 7.36
N GLU A 41 -14.57 -0.41 7.66
CA GLU A 41 -14.76 -1.55 8.56
C GLU A 41 -14.93 -1.10 10.02
N SER A 42 -14.18 -0.07 10.43
CA SER A 42 -14.32 0.61 11.72
C SER A 42 -15.73 1.15 11.94
N GLU A 43 -16.25 1.88 10.96
CA GLU A 43 -17.58 2.49 11.02
C GLU A 43 -18.69 1.44 10.93
N LYS A 44 -18.57 0.48 10.01
CA LYS A 44 -19.61 -0.53 9.75
C LYS A 44 -19.76 -1.57 10.86
N ARG A 45 -18.67 -1.88 11.58
CA ARG A 45 -18.71 -2.85 12.68
C ARG A 45 -18.86 -2.20 14.06
N GLY A 46 -18.90 -0.87 14.17
CA GLY A 46 -18.96 -0.17 15.45
C GLY A 46 -17.84 -0.65 16.39
N LEU A 47 -16.63 -0.82 15.85
CA LEU A 47 -15.57 -1.58 16.48
C LEU A 47 -15.22 -0.98 17.84
N ASN A 48 -15.53 -1.73 18.90
CA ASN A 48 -14.92 -1.53 20.20
C ASN A 48 -13.39 -1.54 20.00
N LYS A 49 -12.73 -0.60 20.67
CA LYS A 49 -11.26 -0.41 20.68
C LYS A 49 -10.45 -1.71 20.76
N GLU A 50 -11.02 -2.75 21.36
CA GLU A 50 -10.48 -4.10 21.49
C GLU A 50 -10.12 -4.76 20.15
N ILE A 51 -10.99 -4.71 19.14
CA ILE A 51 -10.68 -5.34 17.84
C ILE A 51 -9.56 -4.58 17.13
N PHE A 52 -9.50 -3.26 17.28
CA PHE A 52 -8.40 -2.46 16.75
C PHE A 52 -7.07 -2.80 17.45
N MET A 53 -7.13 -3.05 18.76
CA MET A 53 -5.99 -3.50 19.55
C MET A 53 -5.52 -4.88 19.10
N ASP A 54 -6.43 -5.83 18.88
CA ASP A 54 -6.11 -7.17 18.36
C ASP A 54 -5.52 -7.09 16.95
N LEU A 55 -6.07 -6.25 16.09
CA LEU A 55 -5.60 -6.09 14.72
C LEU A 55 -4.19 -5.49 14.68
N ILE A 56 -3.88 -4.53 15.55
CA ILE A 56 -2.50 -4.02 15.75
C ILE A 56 -1.59 -5.11 16.31
N LEU A 57 -2.05 -5.87 17.29
CA LEU A 57 -1.29 -6.97 17.90
C LEU A 57 -0.89 -8.04 16.87
N TYR A 58 -1.76 -8.34 15.90
CA TYR A 58 -1.46 -9.22 14.78
C TYR A 58 -0.69 -8.52 13.64
N ALA A 59 -0.96 -7.24 13.38
CA ALA A 59 -0.28 -6.49 12.32
C ALA A 59 1.20 -6.26 12.60
N VAL A 60 1.60 -6.06 13.86
CA VAL A 60 3.00 -5.88 14.26
C VAL A 60 3.90 -7.06 13.84
N PRO A 61 3.62 -8.32 14.23
CA PRO A 61 4.45 -9.45 13.80
C PRO A 61 4.36 -9.70 12.29
N ILE A 62 3.18 -9.54 11.68
CA ILE A 62 3.02 -9.68 10.22
C ILE A 62 3.88 -8.64 9.48
N SER A 63 3.95 -7.41 9.99
CA SER A 63 4.75 -6.33 9.40
C SER A 63 6.25 -6.60 9.49
N ILE A 64 6.73 -7.16 10.60
CA ILE A 64 8.14 -7.52 10.80
C ILE A 64 8.54 -8.63 9.82
N VAL A 65 7.67 -9.62 9.63
CA VAL A 65 7.91 -10.74 8.71
C VAL A 65 7.77 -10.32 7.25
N SER A 66 6.88 -9.37 6.94
CA SER A 66 6.66 -8.91 5.57
C SER A 66 7.66 -7.85 5.12
N ALA A 67 8.24 -7.09 6.05
CA ALA A 67 9.25 -6.06 5.77
C ALA A 67 10.67 -6.61 5.63
N ARG A 68 10.89 -7.89 6.00
CA ARG A 68 12.20 -8.54 6.04
C ARG A 68 12.24 -9.72 5.08
#